data_AF-T0TRF3-F1
#
_entry.id   AF-T0TRF3-F1
#
_cell.length_a   1.000
_cell.length_b   1.000
_cell.length_c   1.000
_cell.angle_alpha   90.00
_cell.angle_beta   90.00
_cell.angle_gamma   90.00
#
_symmetry.space_group_name_H-M   'P 1'
#
loop_
_entity.id
_entity.type
_entity.pdbx_description
1 polymer ?
#
loop_
_entity_poly.entity_id
_entity_poly.type
_entity_poly.pdbx_seq_one_letter_code
_entity_poly.pdbx_strand_id
1 'polypeptide(L)'
;MASYRKRPNGWEYRINYYDSTGKRKPKSKGGFRTKSEAIKAAAEMELKLQDNINVDEDITFLNYFKQWCEVYKRPNVSELTFNLYLINQRQIASFLAIRN
;
A
#
# COMPACT_ATOMS: atom_id res chain seq x y z
N MET A 1 -13.85 4.98 11.82
CA MET A 1 -14.28 4.33 13.07
C MET A 1 -14.26 2.82 12.90
N ALA A 2 -13.32 2.19 13.60
CA ALA A 2 -13.16 0.74 13.63
C ALA A 2 -14.28 0.05 14.42
N SER A 3 -14.65 -1.16 13.96
CA SER A 3 -15.50 -2.11 14.68
C SER A 3 -14.65 -3.26 15.20
N TYR A 4 -15.00 -3.82 16.36
CA TYR A 4 -14.25 -4.88 17.01
C TYR A 4 -15.14 -6.09 17.27
N ARG A 5 -14.64 -7.30 16.98
CA ARG A 5 -15.33 -8.54 17.29
C ARG A 5 -14.40 -9.60 17.86
N LYS A 6 -14.94 -10.44 18.73
CA LYS A 6 -14.24 -11.62 19.25
C LYS A 6 -14.45 -12.80 18.31
N ARG A 7 -13.37 -13.48 17.93
CA ARG A 7 -13.34 -14.71 17.12
C ARG A 7 -12.70 -15.85 17.92
N PRO A 8 -12.83 -17.12 17.45
CA PRO A 8 -12.18 -18.26 18.09
C PRO A 8 -10.65 -18.10 18.20
N ASN A 9 -10.02 -17.38 17.27
CA ASN A 9 -8.58 -17.13 17.23
C ASN A 9 -8.14 -15.79 17.88
N GLY A 10 -9.03 -15.10 18.59
CA GLY A 10 -8.73 -13.84 19.26
C GLY A 10 -9.62 -12.67 18.83
N TRP A 11 -9.18 -11.45 19.08
CA TRP A 11 -9.86 -10.22 18.69
C TRP A 11 -9.50 -9.82 17.26
N GLU A 12 -10.46 -9.21 16.58
CA GLU A 12 -10.31 -8.64 15.25
C GLU A 12 -10.86 -7.22 15.21
N TYR A 13 -10.18 -6.35 14.46
CA TYR A 13 -10.73 -5.06 14.05
C TYR A 13 -11.18 -5.10 12.58
N ARG A 14 -12.16 -4.26 12.24
CA ARG A 14 -12.57 -3.96 10.87
C ARG A 14 -12.80 -2.46 10.70
N ILE A 15 -12.12 -1.88 9.73
CA ILE A 15 -12.23 -0.48 9.32
C ILE A 15 -12.78 -0.45 7.89
N ASN A 16 -13.79 0.37 7.62
CA ASN A 16 -14.23 0.64 6.26
C ASN A 16 -13.60 1.95 5.82
N TYR A 17 -12.90 1.93 4.69
CA TYR A 17 -12.26 3.12 4.11
C TYR A 17 -12.68 3.28 2.65
N TYR A 18 -12.51 4.49 2.12
CA TYR A 18 -12.67 4.76 0.70
C TYR A 18 -11.32 4.61 0.02
N ASP A 19 -11.27 3.81 -1.03
CA ASP A 19 -10.10 3.73 -1.90
C ASP A 19 -9.98 5.02 -2.73
N SER A 20 -8.83 5.22 -3.36
CA SER A 20 -8.53 6.26 -4.36
C SER A 20 -9.59 6.40 -5.46
N THR A 21 -10.34 5.33 -5.74
CA THR A 21 -11.43 5.27 -6.73
C THR A 21 -12.81 5.64 -6.16
N GLY A 22 -12.89 6.06 -4.89
CA GLY A 22 -14.15 6.37 -4.20
C GLY A 22 -14.98 5.14 -3.79
N LYS A 23 -14.48 3.92 -4.03
CA LYS A 23 -15.17 2.67 -3.61
C LYS A 23 -14.85 2.33 -2.16
N ARG A 24 -15.87 1.93 -1.39
CA ARG A 24 -15.70 1.46 -0.01
C ARG A 24 -15.06 0.07 0.00
N LYS A 25 -13.91 -0.06 0.65
CA LYS A 25 -13.24 -1.34 0.90
C LYS A 25 -13.13 -1.60 2.41
N PRO A 26 -13.38 -2.83 2.88
CA PRO A 26 -13.09 -3.20 4.26
C PRO A 26 -11.61 -3.58 4.40
N LYS A 27 -10.94 -3.06 5.42
CA LYS A 27 -9.63 -3.54 5.90
C LYS A 27 -9.82 -4.14 7.29
N SER A 28 -9.42 -5.40 7.46
CA SER A 28 -9.59 -6.12 8.73
C SER A 28 -8.34 -6.93 9.05
N LYS A 29 -7.97 -6.96 10.33
CA LYS A 29 -6.90 -7.82 10.85
C LYS A 29 -7.34 -8.44 12.16
N GLY A 30 -7.10 -9.74 12.29
CA GLY A 30 -7.46 -10.53 13.47
C GLY A 30 -6.27 -11.26 14.07
N GLY A 31 -6.54 -12.06 15.11
CA GLY A 31 -5.52 -12.82 15.83
C GLY A 31 -4.94 -12.11 17.06
N PHE A 32 -5.53 -11.01 17.50
CA PHE A 32 -5.07 -10.29 18.68
C PHE A 32 -5.49 -11.01 19.96
N ARG A 33 -4.61 -11.11 20.96
CA ARG A 33 -4.95 -11.81 22.20
C ARG A 33 -5.92 -10.98 23.04
N THR A 34 -5.78 -9.65 23.01
CA THR A 34 -6.62 -8.74 23.79
C THR A 34 -7.35 -7.72 22.92
N LYS A 35 -8.49 -7.20 23.43
CA LYS A 35 -9.23 -6.11 22.77
C LYS A 35 -8.37 -4.85 22.65
N SER A 36 -7.52 -4.59 23.64
CA SER A 36 -6.61 -3.44 23.66
C SER A 36 -5.59 -3.48 22.53
N GLU A 37 -5.00 -4.66 22.25
CA GLU A 37 -4.10 -4.85 21.10
C GLU A 37 -4.81 -4.55 19.78
N ALA A 38 -6.05 -5.04 19.63
CA ALA A 38 -6.85 -4.76 18.43
C ALA A 38 -7.18 -3.27 18.28
N ILE A 39 -7.46 -2.55 19.37
CA ILE A 39 -7.70 -1.10 19.36
C ILE A 39 -6.44 -0.35 18.94
N LYS A 40 -5.28 -0.68 19.51
CA LYS A 40 -4.00 -0.04 19.15
C LYS A 40 -3.68 -0.25 17.67
N ALA A 41 -3.80 -1.48 17.18
CA ALA A 41 -3.55 -1.80 15.78
C ALA A 41 -4.56 -1.13 14.82
N ALA A 42 -5.81 -0.96 15.26
CA ALA A 42 -6.82 -0.24 14.48
C ALA A 42 -6.49 1.26 14.38
N ALA A 43 -6.05 1.88 15.48
CA ALA A 43 -5.63 3.29 15.48
C ALA A 43 -4.43 3.55 14.55
N GLU A 44 -3.42 2.67 14.58
CA GLU A 44 -2.29 2.72 13.65
C GLU A 44 -2.73 2.60 12.19
N MET A 45 -3.73 1.74 11.92
CA MET A 45 -4.27 1.58 10.56
C MET A 45 -5.13 2.76 10.12
N GLU A 46 -5.92 3.38 11.00
CA GLU A 46 -6.67 4.59 10.70
C GLU A 46 -5.72 5.77 10.36
N LEU A 47 -4.61 5.92 11.09
CA LEU A 47 -3.57 6.92 10.76
C LEU A 47 -2.97 6.69 9.36
N LYS A 48 -2.56 5.45 9.06
CA LYS A 48 -2.05 5.08 7.73
C LYS A 48 -3.05 5.38 6.60
N LEU A 49 -4.35 5.19 6.85
CA LEU A 49 -5.42 5.49 5.89
C LEU A 49 -5.68 7.00 5.76
N GLN A 50 -5.44 7.77 6.83
CA GLN A 50 -5.65 9.22 6.84
C GLN A 50 -4.53 9.98 6.13
N ASP A 51 -3.28 9.52 6.25
CA ASP A 51 -2.13 10.17 5.60
C ASP A 51 -2.12 10.06 4.07
N ASN A 52 -3.13 9.41 3.47
CA ASN A 52 -3.20 9.17 2.02
C ASN A 52 -1.96 8.41 1.46
N ILE A 53 -1.17 7.84 2.35
CA ILE A 53 -0.06 6.95 2.05
C ILE A 53 -0.71 5.61 1.70
N ASN A 54 -1.25 5.55 0.48
CA ASN A 54 -1.68 4.31 -0.16
C ASN A 54 -0.40 3.55 -0.57
N VAL A 55 0.45 3.22 0.41
CA VAL A 55 1.53 2.26 0.24
C VAL A 55 0.83 0.93 0.17
N ASP A 56 0.58 0.51 -1.07
CA ASP A 56 0.21 -0.85 -1.37
C ASP A 56 1.35 -1.74 -0.86
N GLU A 57 1.14 -2.37 0.30
CA GLU A 57 2.17 -3.18 0.99
C GLU A 57 2.61 -4.38 0.13
N ASP A 58 1.83 -4.73 -0.89
CA ASP A 58 2.09 -5.80 -1.85
C ASP A 58 2.66 -5.30 -3.20
N ILE A 59 3.01 -4.02 -3.32
CA ILE A 59 3.55 -3.48 -4.57
C ILE A 59 4.94 -4.07 -4.85
N THR A 60 5.14 -4.62 -6.05
CA THR A 60 6.47 -5.02 -6.49
C THR A 60 7.36 -3.78 -6.64
N PHE A 61 8.65 -3.94 -6.39
CA PHE A 61 9.62 -2.85 -6.59
C PHE A 61 9.52 -2.23 -8.00
N LEU A 62 9.32 -3.06 -9.04
CA LEU A 62 9.14 -2.59 -10.41
C LEU A 62 7.91 -1.67 -10.55
N ASN A 63 6.77 -2.06 -9.97
CA ASN A 63 5.54 -1.27 -10.05
C ASN A 63 5.65 0.02 -9.24
N TYR A 64 6.29 -0.02 -8.07
CA TYR A 64 6.58 1.18 -7.28
C TYR A 64 7.49 2.15 -8.05
N PHE A 65 8.57 1.65 -8.64
CA PHE A 65 9.51 2.47 -9.40
C PHE A 65 8.83 3.15 -10.60
N LYS A 66 7.94 2.45 -11.31
CA LYS A 66 7.12 3.03 -12.38
C LYS A 66 6.24 4.18 -11.87
N GLN A 67 5.48 3.96 -10.79
CA GLN A 67 4.62 4.99 -10.21
C GLN A 67 5.42 6.22 -9.77
N TRP A 68 6.57 6.01 -9.12
CA TRP A 68 7.43 7.10 -8.69
C TRP A 68 7.99 7.91 -9.87
N CYS A 69 8.40 7.24 -10.95
CA CYS A 69 8.83 7.93 -12.17
C CYS A 69 7.71 8.80 -12.75
N GLU A 70 6.49 8.28 -12.87
CA GLU A 70 5.35 9.02 -13.42
C GLU A 70 4.94 10.21 -12.54
N VAL A 71 4.83 10.01 -11.23
CA VAL A 71 4.34 11.06 -10.31
C VAL A 71 5.39 12.13 -10.06
N TYR A 72 6.65 11.75 -9.83
CA TYR A 72 7.67 12.67 -9.33
C TYR A 72 8.73 13.05 -10.37
N LYS A 73 9.00 12.21 -11.37
CA LYS A 73 10.05 12.51 -12.36
C LYS A 73 9.49 13.11 -13.63
N ARG A 74 8.43 12.55 -14.20
CA ARG A 74 7.83 13.03 -15.44
C ARG A 74 7.54 14.55 -15.46
N PRO A 75 6.94 15.18 -14.43
CA PRO A 75 6.69 16.61 -14.46
C PRO A 75 7.95 17.48 -14.20
N ASN A 76 9.02 16.88 -13.68
CA ASN A 76 10.19 17.60 -13.16
C ASN A 76 11.47 17.40 -13.98
N VAL A 77 11.46 16.54 -15.01
CA VAL A 77 12.64 16.24 -15.82
C VAL A 77 12.33 16.38 -17.31
N SER A 78 13.36 16.64 -18.11
CA SER A 78 13.22 16.69 -19.57
C SER A 78 12.80 15.34 -20.13
N GLU A 79 12.19 15.35 -21.31
CA GLU A 79 11.76 14.12 -21.99
C GLU A 79 12.92 13.17 -22.29
N LEU A 80 14.10 13.71 -22.65
CA LEU A 80 15.31 12.92 -22.82
C LEU A 80 15.70 12.21 -21.52
N THR A 81 15.70 12.94 -20.40
CA THR A 81 15.99 12.37 -19.07
C THR A 81 14.93 11.34 -18.68
N PHE A 82 13.66 11.57 -19.02
CA PHE A 82 12.58 10.63 -18.76
C PHE A 82 12.74 9.32 -19.53
N ASN A 83 13.23 9.37 -20.76
CA ASN A 83 13.53 8.17 -21.55
C ASN A 83 14.57 7.26 -20.88
N LEU A 84 15.54 7.80 -20.15
CA LEU A 84 16.48 6.99 -19.36
C LEU A 84 15.76 6.23 -18.23
N TYR A 85 14.78 6.85 -17.58
CA TYR A 85 13.96 6.14 -16.57
C TYR A 85 13.17 4.98 -17.18
N LEU A 86 12.64 5.12 -18.39
CA LEU A 86 11.96 4.02 -19.11
C LEU A 86 12.91 2.89 -19.48
N ILE A 87 14.15 3.19 -19.87
CA ILE A 87 15.19 2.19 -20.13
C ILE A 87 15.53 1.44 -18.84
N ASN A 88 15.72 2.15 -17.73
CA ASN A 88 16.00 1.54 -16.42
C ASN A 88 14.83 0.63 -15.97
N GLN A 89 13.58 1.03 -16.20
CA GLN A 89 12.41 0.18 -15.91
C GLN A 89 12.48 -1.16 -16.66
N ARG A 90 12.90 -1.16 -17.93
CA ARG A 90 13.07 -2.38 -18.73
C ARG A 90 14.18 -3.27 -18.19
N GLN A 91 15.32 -2.68 -17.80
CA GLN A 91 16.44 -3.42 -17.21
C GLN A 91 16.06 -4.05 -15.86
N ILE A 92 15.35 -3.32 -15.01
CA ILE A 92 14.82 -3.84 -13.75
C ILE A 92 13.85 -5.00 -14.02
N ALA A 93 12.95 -4.84 -14.99
CA ALA A 93 12.01 -5.90 -15.36
C ALA A 93 12.72 -7.16 -15.87
N SER A 94 13.73 -7.02 -16.74
CA SER A 94 14.50 -8.17 -17.24
C SER A 94 15.30 -8.85 -16.13
N PHE A 95 15.92 -8.08 -15.23
CA PHE A 95 16.69 -8.63 -14.12
C PHE A 95 15.81 -9.45 -13.15
N LEU A 96 14.63 -8.93 -12.81
CA LEU A 96 13.70 -9.61 -11.90
C LEU A 96 13.01 -10.81 -12.56
N ALA A 97 12.78 -10.77 -13.88
CA ALA A 97 12.16 -11.88 -14.62
C ALA A 97 13.06 -13.13 -14.75
N ILE A 98 14.39 -12.97 -14.69
CA ILE A 98 15.35 -14.08 -14.78
C ILE A 98 15.46 -14.87 -13.45
N ARG A 99 14.97 -14.32 -12.34
CA ARG A 99 15.11 -14.92 -11.00
C ARG A 99 13.87 -15.68 -10.48
N ASN A 100 12.81 -15.79 -11.28
CA ASN A 100 11.65 -16.64 -11.02
C ASN A 100 11.68 -17.87 -11.92
#